data_AF-A0A1B7MD65-F1
#
_entry.id   AF-A0A1B7MD65-F1
#
_cell.length_a   1.000
_cell.length_b   1.000
_cell.length_c   1.000
_cell.angle_alpha   90.00
_cell.angle_beta   90.00
_cell.angle_gamma   90.00
#
_symmetry.space_group_name_H-M   'P 1'
#
loop_
_entity.id
_entity.type
_entity.pdbx_description
1 polymer ?
#
loop_
_entity_poly.entity_id
_entity_poly.type
_entity_poly.pdbx_seq_one_letter_code
_entity_poly.pdbx_strand_id
1 'polypeptide(L)'
;MSDQANLKDLWNNAYLHIRMNTHAVKTCLRDRLRSHKFKIEKLECSYRRTVNEMKLHSHAESSVKHHEPGIVKLSKTYNDLCTQLQALIHQGKAPQNALPSLPIAREGLFQLDIDDEVWQDIGLDDTDSHPPGWLANDGVWQGIKYMLELDRCEEEAARVMRERCALREWMQEEWMRVESVKEQSNRDEDMMFVLDQHAAMLAEMYVTWQEKVRGIPCLWPMPQQWGPPPEKLAAAASHHHDSVANGSPALVVDDEDYKDSSNGDDGELLDTIKDIALIDEYHGESIGDELSGINFEYE
;
A
#
# COMPACT_ATOMS: atom_id res chain seq x y z
N MET A 1 -16.38 -47.10 15.66
CA MET A 1 -17.06 -46.59 16.87
C MET A 1 -16.16 -45.71 17.73
N SER A 2 -14.85 -45.98 17.84
CA SER A 2 -13.92 -45.12 18.60
C SER A 2 -13.79 -43.71 18.04
N ASP A 3 -13.68 -43.54 16.72
CA ASP A 3 -13.41 -42.22 16.11
C ASP A 3 -14.58 -41.24 16.23
N GLN A 4 -15.82 -41.75 16.17
CA GLN A 4 -17.03 -40.94 16.32
C GLN A 4 -17.27 -40.51 17.77
N ALA A 5 -16.83 -41.31 18.75
CA ALA A 5 -16.84 -40.93 20.16
C ALA A 5 -15.75 -39.89 20.46
N ASN A 6 -14.54 -40.11 19.95
CA ASN A 6 -13.43 -39.15 20.04
C ASN A 6 -13.78 -37.79 19.41
N LEU A 7 -14.48 -37.79 18.27
CA LEU A 7 -14.93 -36.55 17.63
C LEU A 7 -15.95 -35.79 18.49
N LYS A 8 -16.89 -36.50 19.13
CA LYS A 8 -17.86 -35.89 20.06
C LYS A 8 -17.19 -35.33 21.30
N ASP A 9 -16.17 -36.01 21.83
CA ASP A 9 -15.39 -35.54 22.98
C ASP A 9 -14.54 -34.30 22.63
N LEU A 10 -13.97 -34.25 21.42
CA LEU A 10 -13.28 -33.06 20.91
C LEU A 10 -14.24 -31.89 20.69
N TRP A 11 -15.44 -32.16 20.17
CA TRP A 11 -16.47 -31.14 19.95
C TRP A 11 -16.99 -30.55 21.27
N ASN A 12 -17.11 -31.39 22.31
CA ASN A 12 -17.51 -30.96 23.65
C ASN A 12 -16.38 -30.23 24.42
N ASN A 13 -15.17 -30.17 23.89
CA ASN A 13 -14.06 -29.49 24.56
C ASN A 13 -14.17 -27.96 24.38
N ALA A 14 -14.64 -27.28 25.43
CA ALA A 14 -14.80 -25.84 25.47
C ALA A 14 -13.50 -25.07 25.12
N TYR A 15 -12.33 -25.60 25.49
CA TYR A 15 -11.04 -24.97 25.16
C TYR A 15 -10.77 -24.99 23.66
N LEU A 16 -10.97 -26.14 23.00
CA LEU A 16 -10.76 -26.27 21.55
C LEU A 16 -11.73 -25.40 20.76
N HIS A 17 -13.00 -25.34 21.18
CA HIS A 17 -14.01 -24.50 20.55
C HIS A 17 -13.65 -23.01 20.65
N ILE A 18 -13.28 -22.53 21.84
CA ILE A 18 -12.87 -21.13 22.04
C ILE A 18 -11.60 -20.84 21.25
N ARG A 19 -10.61 -21.74 21.23
CA ARG A 19 -9.37 -21.55 20.48
C ARG A 19 -9.62 -21.47 18.96
N MET A 20 -10.45 -22.36 18.41
CA MET A 20 -10.80 -22.36 16.99
C MET A 20 -11.55 -21.07 16.61
N ASN A 21 -12.49 -20.63 17.44
CA ASN A 21 -13.18 -19.35 17.24
C ASN A 21 -12.20 -18.17 17.32
N THR A 22 -11.28 -18.19 18.29
CA THR A 22 -10.24 -17.16 18.44
C THR A 22 -9.38 -17.05 17.19
N HIS A 23 -8.96 -18.19 16.62
CA HIS A 23 -8.20 -18.24 15.38
C HIS A 23 -9.00 -17.71 14.17
N ALA A 24 -10.28 -18.08 14.05
CA ALA A 24 -11.16 -17.59 12.99
C ALA A 24 -11.35 -16.07 13.06
N VAL A 25 -11.64 -15.53 14.26
CA VAL A 25 -11.77 -14.09 14.49
C VAL A 25 -10.45 -13.37 14.19
N LYS A 26 -9.31 -13.93 14.58
CA LYS A 26 -7.98 -13.37 14.26
C LYS A 26 -7.74 -13.30 12.75
N THR A 27 -8.12 -14.35 12.02
CA THR A 27 -8.01 -14.41 10.56
C THR A 27 -8.87 -13.33 9.90
N CYS A 28 -10.14 -13.23 10.31
CA CYS A 28 -11.05 -12.19 9.84
C CYS A 28 -10.54 -10.78 10.15
N LEU A 29 -9.95 -10.58 11.33
CA LEU A 29 -9.36 -9.30 11.72
C LEU A 29 -8.18 -8.93 10.81
N ARG A 30 -7.26 -9.86 10.56
CA ARG A 30 -6.12 -9.68 9.62
C ARG A 30 -6.60 -9.28 8.23
N ASP A 31 -7.59 -9.98 7.69
CA ASP A 31 -8.08 -9.72 6.33
C ASP A 31 -8.74 -8.34 6.22
N ARG A 32 -9.49 -7.93 7.24
CA ARG A 32 -10.07 -6.58 7.28
C ARG A 32 -9.03 -5.49 7.45
N LEU A 33 -8.00 -5.73 8.27
CA LEU A 33 -6.87 -4.82 8.44
C LEU A 33 -6.06 -4.65 7.15
N ARG A 34 -5.74 -5.74 6.45
CA ARG A 34 -5.13 -5.69 5.11
C ARG A 34 -6.00 -4.92 4.12
N SER A 35 -7.30 -5.23 4.09
CA SER A 35 -8.25 -4.56 3.19
C SER A 35 -8.33 -3.06 3.46
N HIS A 36 -8.33 -2.64 4.74
CA HIS A 36 -8.31 -1.24 5.13
C HIS A 36 -7.02 -0.55 4.67
N LYS A 37 -5.84 -1.16 4.91
CA LYS A 37 -4.55 -0.64 4.43
C LYS A 37 -4.51 -0.46 2.92
N PHE A 38 -4.90 -1.49 2.14
CA PHE A 38 -4.94 -1.39 0.69
C PHE A 38 -5.93 -0.33 0.18
N LYS A 39 -7.08 -0.16 0.84
CA LYS A 39 -8.03 0.90 0.49
C LYS A 39 -7.44 2.29 0.70
N ILE A 40 -6.72 2.51 1.81
CA ILE A 40 -6.04 3.78 2.09
C ILE A 40 -4.93 4.04 1.07
N GLU A 41 -4.03 3.08 0.85
CA GLU A 41 -2.93 3.21 -0.12
C GLU A 41 -3.44 3.51 -1.54
N LYS A 42 -4.54 2.86 -1.93
CA LYS A 42 -5.20 3.12 -3.21
C LYS A 42 -5.73 4.55 -3.29
N LEU A 43 -6.34 5.05 -2.22
CA LEU A 43 -6.88 6.41 -2.12
C LEU A 43 -5.76 7.47 -2.19
N GLU A 44 -4.64 7.24 -1.50
CA GLU A 44 -3.44 8.09 -1.58
C GLU A 44 -2.85 8.12 -2.99
N CYS A 45 -2.75 6.96 -3.66
CA CYS A 45 -2.23 6.87 -5.02
C CYS A 45 -3.16 7.53 -6.05
N SER A 46 -4.48 7.45 -5.88
CA SER A 46 -5.43 8.18 -6.75
C SER A 46 -5.33 9.69 -6.56
N TYR A 47 -5.20 10.16 -5.31
CA TYR A 47 -5.06 11.59 -5.02
C TYR A 47 -3.85 12.21 -5.73
N ARG A 48 -2.70 11.50 -5.73
CA ARG A 48 -1.49 11.95 -6.44
C ARG A 48 -1.61 11.98 -7.96
N ARG A 49 -2.54 11.21 -8.55
CA ARG A 49 -2.70 11.11 -10.01
C ARG A 49 -3.71 12.10 -10.58
N THR A 50 -4.66 12.57 -9.78
CA THR A 50 -5.74 13.46 -10.24
C THR A 50 -6.06 14.52 -9.19
N VAL A 51 -5.53 15.73 -9.39
CA VAL A 51 -5.75 16.90 -8.50
C VAL A 51 -7.23 17.35 -8.47
N ASN A 52 -8.08 16.85 -9.37
CA ASN A 52 -9.43 17.39 -9.62
C ASN A 52 -10.62 16.49 -9.19
N GLU A 53 -10.42 15.50 -8.30
CA GLU A 53 -11.49 14.56 -7.90
C GLU A 53 -11.80 14.55 -6.38
N MET A 54 -11.92 15.74 -5.78
CA MET A 54 -12.10 15.91 -4.33
C MET A 54 -13.37 15.24 -3.76
N LYS A 55 -14.47 15.18 -4.53
CA LYS A 55 -15.75 14.58 -4.09
C LYS A 55 -15.67 13.05 -4.04
N LEU A 56 -15.07 12.40 -5.04
CA LEU A 56 -14.86 10.94 -5.05
C LEU A 56 -13.93 10.49 -3.92
N HIS A 57 -12.90 11.29 -3.64
CA HIS A 57 -12.01 11.07 -2.51
C HIS A 57 -12.76 11.14 -1.17
N SER A 58 -13.59 12.16 -0.95
CA SER A 58 -14.37 12.30 0.29
C SER A 58 -15.30 11.11 0.54
N HIS A 59 -15.98 10.61 -0.50
CA HIS A 59 -16.83 9.42 -0.39
C HIS A 59 -16.03 8.16 -0.08
N ALA A 60 -14.89 7.98 -0.76
CA ALA A 60 -14.01 6.84 -0.51
C ALA A 60 -13.38 6.88 0.88
N GLU A 61 -12.96 8.05 1.36
CA GLU A 61 -12.42 8.26 2.71
C GLU A 61 -13.50 7.98 3.78
N SER A 62 -14.72 8.46 3.55
CA SER A 62 -15.86 8.20 4.44
C SER A 62 -16.16 6.71 4.50
N SER A 63 -16.18 6.02 3.35
CA SER A 63 -16.35 4.56 3.29
C SER A 63 -15.28 3.81 4.08
N VAL A 64 -14.01 4.22 3.99
CA VAL A 64 -12.92 3.65 4.80
C VAL A 64 -13.19 3.84 6.29
N LYS A 65 -13.55 5.05 6.73
CA LYS A 65 -13.88 5.37 8.13
C LYS A 65 -15.08 4.58 8.65
N HIS A 66 -16.09 4.32 7.81
CA HIS A 66 -17.26 3.54 8.21
C HIS A 66 -16.94 2.08 8.54
N HIS A 67 -15.86 1.51 7.99
CA HIS A 67 -15.46 0.13 8.30
C HIS A 67 -14.63 0.00 9.59
N GLU A 68 -14.05 1.10 10.10
CA GLU A 68 -13.19 1.10 11.29
C GLU A 68 -13.91 0.62 12.56
N PRO A 69 -15.16 1.03 12.87
CA PRO A 69 -15.89 0.52 14.03
C PRO A 69 -16.07 -1.00 14.00
N GLY A 70 -16.30 -1.58 12.82
CA GLY A 70 -16.43 -3.03 12.65
C GLY A 70 -15.12 -3.76 12.94
N ILE A 71 -13.99 -3.18 12.54
CA ILE A 71 -12.64 -3.71 12.83
C ILE A 71 -12.33 -3.62 14.33
N VAL A 72 -12.65 -2.49 14.96
CA VAL A 72 -12.49 -2.31 16.42
C VAL A 72 -13.35 -3.29 17.20
N LYS A 73 -14.59 -3.55 16.76
CA LYS A 73 -15.48 -4.56 17.37
C LYS A 73 -14.85 -5.95 17.30
N LEU A 74 -14.28 -6.33 16.15
CA LEU A 74 -13.61 -7.62 15.97
C LEU A 74 -12.35 -7.76 16.84
N SER A 75 -11.55 -6.69 16.96
CA SER A 75 -10.42 -6.64 17.87
C SER A 75 -10.86 -6.84 19.33
N LYS A 76 -11.96 -6.19 19.74
CA LYS A 76 -12.54 -6.40 21.07
C LYS A 76 -12.98 -7.86 21.29
N THR A 77 -13.73 -8.43 20.35
CA THR A 77 -14.17 -9.84 20.46
C THR A 77 -12.98 -10.80 20.54
N TYR A 78 -11.91 -10.52 19.78
CA TYR A 78 -10.68 -11.30 19.83
C TYR A 78 -10.02 -11.24 21.22
N ASN A 79 -9.86 -10.04 21.78
CA ASN A 79 -9.25 -9.86 23.11
C ASN A 79 -10.11 -10.48 24.23
N ASP A 80 -11.43 -10.41 24.11
CA ASP A 80 -12.37 -11.05 25.04
C ASP A 80 -12.21 -12.59 24.99
N LEU A 81 -12.07 -13.17 23.79
CA LEU A 81 -11.80 -14.61 23.62
C LEU A 81 -10.40 -15.01 24.14
N CYS A 82 -9.37 -14.17 23.95
CA CYS A 82 -8.04 -14.41 24.53
C CYS A 82 -8.09 -14.47 26.07
N THR A 83 -8.89 -13.60 26.68
CA THR A 83 -9.09 -13.58 28.14
C THR A 83 -9.79 -14.86 28.62
N GLN A 84 -10.79 -15.34 27.88
CA GLN A 84 -11.46 -16.61 28.17
C GLN A 84 -10.50 -17.79 28.03
N LEU A 85 -9.65 -17.80 27.00
CA LEU A 85 -8.65 -18.84 26.78
C LEU A 85 -7.65 -18.88 27.93
N GLN A 86 -7.15 -17.72 28.37
CA GLN A 86 -6.24 -17.62 29.51
C GLN A 86 -6.91 -18.10 30.82
N ALA A 87 -8.19 -17.79 31.03
CA ALA A 87 -8.93 -18.28 32.19
C ALA A 87 -9.07 -19.82 32.18
N LEU A 88 -9.30 -20.43 31.02
CA LEU A 88 -9.35 -21.89 30.88
C LEU A 88 -7.99 -22.57 31.13
N ILE A 89 -6.90 -21.93 30.72
CA ILE A 89 -5.53 -22.38 31.02
C ILE A 89 -5.27 -22.33 32.53
N HIS A 90 -5.61 -21.22 33.20
CA HIS A 90 -5.46 -21.09 34.65
C HIS A 90 -6.33 -22.09 35.44
N GLN A 91 -7.50 -22.47 34.89
CA GLN A 91 -8.39 -23.48 35.48
C GLN A 91 -7.91 -24.93 35.25
N GLY A 92 -6.81 -25.14 34.51
CA GLY A 92 -6.30 -26.48 34.20
C GLY A 92 -7.18 -27.30 33.24
N LYS A 93 -8.08 -26.64 32.51
CA LYS A 93 -8.97 -27.27 31.50
C LYS A 93 -8.35 -27.30 30.10
N ALA A 94 -7.16 -26.72 29.95
CA ALA A 94 -6.38 -26.71 28.73
C ALA A 94 -5.40 -27.91 28.69
N PRO A 95 -4.96 -28.34 27.49
CA PRO A 95 -3.93 -29.37 27.37
C PRO A 95 -2.61 -28.95 28.04
N GLN A 96 -1.80 -29.95 28.43
CA GLN A 96 -0.51 -29.72 29.09
C GLN A 96 0.40 -28.90 28.16
N ASN A 97 0.97 -27.81 28.69
CA ASN A 97 1.79 -26.82 27.97
C ASN A 97 1.03 -25.86 27.02
N ALA A 98 -0.28 -25.71 27.16
CA ALA A 98 -1.03 -24.68 26.42
C ALA A 98 -0.47 -23.27 26.70
N LEU A 99 -0.08 -22.55 25.64
CA LEU A 99 0.34 -21.16 25.72
C LEU A 99 -0.87 -20.21 25.57
N PRO A 100 -0.92 -19.11 26.33
CA PRO A 100 -1.97 -18.10 26.16
C PRO A 100 -1.79 -17.37 24.83
N SER A 101 -2.91 -17.09 24.15
CA SER A 101 -2.92 -16.22 22.98
C SER A 101 -2.72 -14.75 23.39
N LEU A 102 -1.88 -14.03 22.66
CA LEU A 102 -1.56 -12.62 22.95
C LEU A 102 -2.70 -11.69 22.50
N PRO A 103 -3.24 -10.81 23.37
CA PRO A 103 -4.21 -9.81 22.99
C PRO A 103 -3.56 -8.74 22.10
N ILE A 104 -4.34 -8.16 21.18
CA ILE A 104 -3.88 -7.10 20.27
C ILE A 104 -4.13 -5.74 20.94
N ALA A 105 -3.11 -4.88 20.96
CA ALA A 105 -3.24 -3.51 21.44
C ALA A 105 -4.26 -2.74 20.60
N ARG A 106 -5.05 -1.88 21.24
CA ARG A 106 -6.03 -1.05 20.52
C ARG A 106 -5.37 0.21 19.98
N GLU A 107 -4.36 0.69 20.71
CA GLU A 107 -3.46 1.75 20.31
C GLU A 107 -2.67 1.30 19.07
N GLY A 108 -2.79 2.02 17.95
CA GLY A 108 -2.07 1.68 16.72
C GLY A 108 -2.68 0.56 15.88
N LEU A 109 -3.91 0.09 16.15
CA LEU A 109 -4.55 -1.01 15.40
C LEU A 109 -4.56 -0.83 13.87
N PHE A 110 -4.64 0.42 13.38
CA PHE A 110 -4.64 0.74 11.96
C PHE A 110 -3.24 1.10 11.41
N GLN A 111 -2.24 1.23 12.28
CA GLN A 111 -0.84 1.49 11.94
C GLN A 111 -0.08 0.18 11.74
N LEU A 112 -0.60 -0.67 10.83
CA LEU A 112 -0.11 -2.02 10.60
C LEU A 112 1.36 -2.04 10.19
N ASP A 113 2.20 -2.58 11.07
CA ASP A 113 3.59 -2.94 10.80
C ASP A 113 3.76 -4.46 10.66
N ILE A 114 4.92 -4.89 10.15
CA ILE A 114 5.26 -6.28 9.87
C ILE A 114 5.40 -7.08 11.18
N ASP A 115 5.81 -6.43 12.26
CA ASP A 115 6.14 -7.06 13.54
C ASP A 115 4.96 -7.09 14.55
N ASP A 116 3.80 -6.55 14.17
CA ASP A 116 2.63 -6.44 15.05
C ASP A 116 2.11 -7.81 15.54
N GLU A 117 1.60 -7.87 16.77
CA GLU A 117 1.10 -9.12 17.40
C GLU A 117 -0.06 -9.76 16.64
N VAL A 118 -0.73 -8.97 15.78
CA VAL A 118 -1.77 -9.47 14.89
C VAL A 118 -1.23 -10.55 13.96
N TRP A 119 0.06 -10.56 13.60
CA TRP A 119 0.66 -11.55 12.70
C TRP A 119 1.14 -12.83 13.38
N GLN A 120 1.22 -12.85 14.72
CA GLN A 120 1.78 -13.98 15.46
C GLN A 120 0.67 -14.96 15.91
N ASP A 121 0.70 -16.23 15.49
CA ASP A 121 -0.30 -17.25 15.89
C ASP A 121 0.04 -18.00 17.18
N ILE A 122 0.81 -17.37 18.08
CA ILE A 122 1.24 -17.96 19.35
C ILE A 122 0.01 -18.39 20.18
N GLY A 123 -0.03 -19.66 20.57
CA GLY A 123 -1.11 -20.24 21.39
C GLY A 123 -2.39 -20.61 20.63
N LEU A 124 -2.44 -20.38 19.31
CA LEU A 124 -3.59 -20.68 18.45
C LEU A 124 -3.33 -21.81 17.46
N ASP A 125 -2.06 -22.07 17.11
CA ASP A 125 -1.66 -23.18 16.26
C ASP A 125 -1.01 -24.33 17.06
N ASP A 126 -1.35 -25.57 16.70
CA ASP A 126 -0.80 -26.82 17.26
C ASP A 126 0.40 -27.34 16.45
N THR A 127 0.74 -26.70 15.33
CA THR A 127 1.86 -27.20 14.54
C THR A 127 3.18 -26.92 15.27
N ASP A 128 3.78 -27.98 15.83
CA ASP A 128 5.20 -28.09 16.23
C ASP A 128 6.15 -27.94 15.02
N SER A 129 5.71 -27.27 13.95
CA SER A 129 6.54 -26.98 12.80
C SER A 129 7.58 -25.97 13.25
N HIS A 130 8.84 -26.40 13.26
CA HIS A 130 9.96 -25.48 13.40
C HIS A 130 9.72 -24.27 12.48
N PRO A 131 9.87 -23.03 12.99
CA PRO A 131 9.63 -21.85 12.19
C PRO A 131 10.43 -21.94 10.88
N PRO A 132 9.84 -21.57 9.75
CA PRO A 132 10.51 -21.70 8.47
C PRO A 132 11.83 -20.93 8.49
N GLY A 133 12.84 -21.42 7.77
CA GLY A 133 14.22 -20.92 7.89
C GLY A 133 14.38 -19.41 7.65
N TRP A 134 13.51 -18.78 6.86
CA TRP A 134 13.52 -17.32 6.66
C TRP A 134 13.08 -16.52 7.91
N LEU A 135 12.34 -17.14 8.83
CA LEU A 135 11.90 -16.55 10.11
C LEU A 135 12.83 -16.94 11.26
N ALA A 136 13.40 -18.15 11.20
CA ALA A 136 14.21 -18.72 12.29
C ALA A 136 15.72 -18.47 12.17
N ASN A 137 16.21 -18.09 11.00
CA ASN A 137 17.63 -17.93 10.72
C ASN A 137 17.92 -16.55 10.12
N ASP A 138 18.56 -15.70 10.92
CA ASP A 138 18.97 -14.35 10.53
C ASP A 138 19.83 -14.35 9.26
N GLY A 139 20.65 -15.37 9.03
CA GLY A 139 21.47 -15.49 7.83
C GLY A 139 20.64 -15.70 6.56
N VAL A 140 19.53 -16.46 6.65
CA VAL A 140 18.61 -16.65 5.52
C VAL A 140 17.84 -15.35 5.25
N TRP A 141 17.34 -14.70 6.30
CA TRP A 141 16.65 -13.43 6.19
C TRP A 141 17.53 -12.34 5.57
N GLN A 142 18.76 -12.22 6.08
CA GLN A 142 19.73 -11.26 5.61
C GLN A 142 20.17 -11.56 4.17
N GLY A 143 20.29 -12.85 3.80
CA GLY A 143 20.53 -13.28 2.42
C GLY A 143 19.41 -12.90 1.46
N ILE A 144 18.14 -13.13 1.84
CA ILE A 144 16.96 -12.71 1.04
C ILE A 144 16.96 -11.20 0.87
N LYS A 145 17.23 -10.44 1.93
CA LYS A 145 17.30 -8.97 1.87
C LYS A 145 18.36 -8.49 0.88
N TYR A 146 19.58 -9.04 0.95
CA TYR A 146 20.65 -8.65 0.02
C TYR A 146 20.36 -9.04 -1.43
N MET A 147 19.71 -10.18 -1.66
CA MET A 147 19.28 -10.59 -3.00
C MET A 147 18.25 -9.61 -3.58
N LEU A 148 17.22 -9.26 -2.81
CA LEU A 148 16.21 -8.29 -3.24
C LEU A 148 16.80 -6.88 -3.45
N GLU A 149 17.77 -6.49 -2.63
CA GLU A 149 18.48 -5.22 -2.79
C GLU A 149 19.32 -5.20 -4.06
N LEU A 150 20.02 -6.30 -4.37
CA LEU A 150 20.74 -6.46 -5.62
C LEU A 150 19.79 -6.38 -6.83
N ASP A 151 18.70 -7.14 -6.83
CA ASP A 151 17.70 -7.13 -7.90
C ASP A 151 17.15 -5.71 -8.12
N ARG A 152 16.88 -4.99 -7.02
CA ARG A 152 16.40 -3.59 -7.08
C ARG A 152 17.47 -2.64 -7.63
N CYS A 153 18.73 -2.83 -7.27
CA CYS A 153 19.84 -2.04 -7.83
C CYS A 153 19.97 -2.28 -9.34
N GLU A 154 19.83 -3.52 -9.80
CA GLU A 154 19.86 -3.86 -11.23
C GLU A 154 18.69 -3.23 -11.99
N GLU A 155 17.48 -3.31 -11.44
CA GLU A 155 16.29 -2.68 -12.01
C GLU A 155 16.46 -1.16 -12.13
N GLU A 156 16.91 -0.52 -11.04
CA GLU A 156 17.06 0.94 -11.00
C GLU A 156 18.19 1.40 -11.93
N ALA A 157 19.30 0.66 -12.01
CA ALA A 157 20.35 0.93 -12.98
C ALA A 157 19.80 0.87 -14.41
N ALA A 158 19.05 -0.18 -14.77
CA ALA A 158 18.44 -0.30 -16.09
C ALA A 158 17.41 0.81 -16.37
N ARG A 159 16.63 1.22 -15.36
CA ARG A 159 15.68 2.33 -15.45
C ARG A 159 16.39 3.65 -15.74
N VAL A 160 17.42 3.98 -14.97
CA VAL A 160 18.20 5.21 -15.14
C VAL A 160 18.91 5.26 -16.50
N MET A 161 19.43 4.12 -16.99
CA MET A 161 20.00 4.03 -18.34
C MET A 161 18.95 4.30 -19.43
N ARG A 162 17.72 3.81 -19.25
CA ARG A 162 16.59 4.04 -20.17
C ARG A 162 16.16 5.50 -20.16
N GLU A 163 16.01 6.09 -18.98
CA GLU A 163 15.65 7.49 -18.82
C GLU A 163 16.71 8.42 -19.45
N ARG A 164 18.00 8.12 -19.27
CA ARG A 164 19.06 8.84 -19.99
C ARG A 164 18.87 8.79 -21.50
N CYS A 165 18.55 7.63 -22.08
CA CYS A 165 18.29 7.55 -23.52
C CYS A 165 17.07 8.37 -23.93
N ALA A 166 15.96 8.26 -23.20
CA ALA A 166 14.74 9.01 -23.48
C ALA A 166 14.97 10.54 -23.42
N LEU A 167 15.72 11.02 -22.43
CA LEU A 167 16.09 12.44 -22.32
C LEU A 167 16.90 12.92 -23.53
N ARG A 168 17.79 12.06 -24.06
CA ARG A 168 18.60 12.38 -25.24
C ARG A 168 17.76 12.42 -26.50
N GLU A 169 16.89 11.43 -26.69
CA GLU A 169 15.95 11.37 -27.82
C GLU A 169 15.05 12.60 -27.84
N TRP A 170 14.47 12.94 -26.69
CA TRP A 170 13.63 14.13 -26.54
C TRP A 170 14.38 15.41 -26.90
N MET A 171 15.60 15.60 -26.37
CA MET A 171 16.41 16.79 -26.69
C MET A 171 16.75 16.87 -28.18
N GLN A 172 17.07 15.74 -28.80
CA GLN A 172 17.37 15.68 -30.23
C GLN A 172 16.15 16.05 -31.06
N GLU A 173 14.99 15.48 -30.75
CA GLU A 173 13.73 15.79 -31.44
C GLU A 173 13.35 17.26 -31.32
N GLU A 174 13.39 17.80 -30.11
CA GLU A 174 13.03 19.20 -29.87
C GLU A 174 14.01 20.16 -30.56
N TRP A 175 15.31 19.86 -30.55
CA TRP A 175 16.30 20.65 -31.27
C TRP A 175 16.05 20.65 -32.78
N MET A 176 15.84 19.47 -33.37
CA MET A 176 15.57 19.34 -34.81
C MET A 176 14.28 20.06 -35.22
N ARG A 177 13.24 20.04 -34.36
CA ARG A 177 12.00 20.79 -34.60
C ARG A 177 12.25 22.29 -34.61
N VAL A 178 12.99 22.82 -33.63
CA VAL A 178 13.30 24.25 -33.56
C VAL A 178 14.09 24.70 -34.79
N GLU A 179 15.10 23.93 -35.21
CA GLU A 179 15.87 24.25 -36.42
C GLU A 179 15.00 24.20 -37.68
N SER A 180 14.19 23.14 -37.84
CA SER A 180 13.29 23.00 -39.00
C SER A 180 12.28 24.13 -39.10
N VAL A 181 11.71 24.58 -37.98
CA VAL A 181 10.77 25.71 -37.98
C VAL A 181 11.50 27.00 -38.34
N LYS A 182 12.70 27.25 -37.80
CA LYS A 182 13.51 28.44 -38.15
C LYS A 182 13.81 28.53 -39.65
N GLU A 183 14.12 27.41 -40.28
CA GLU A 183 14.35 27.35 -41.73
C GLU A 183 13.09 27.74 -42.52
N GLN A 184 11.90 27.39 -42.02
CA GLN A 184 10.61 27.64 -42.67
C GLN A 184 10.06 29.05 -42.38
N SER A 185 10.29 29.59 -41.18
CA SER A 185 9.75 30.85 -40.68
C SER A 185 10.67 32.05 -40.88
N ASN A 186 11.73 31.92 -41.69
CA ASN A 186 12.77 32.93 -41.98
C ASN A 186 12.27 34.30 -42.54
N ARG A 187 10.95 34.56 -42.55
CA ARG A 187 10.33 35.82 -42.94
C ARG A 187 9.60 36.54 -41.81
N ASP A 188 9.41 35.89 -40.66
CA ASP A 188 8.70 36.43 -39.50
C ASP A 188 9.72 36.69 -38.37
N GLU A 189 10.07 37.96 -38.17
CA GLU A 189 11.08 38.39 -37.19
C GLU A 189 10.68 38.06 -35.75
N ASP A 190 9.39 38.19 -35.40
CA ASP A 190 8.90 37.93 -34.06
C ASP A 190 8.97 36.43 -33.74
N MET A 191 8.60 35.58 -34.72
CA MET A 191 8.70 34.13 -34.57
C MET A 191 10.15 33.65 -34.46
N MET A 192 11.07 34.25 -35.23
CA MET A 192 12.50 33.95 -35.16
C MET A 192 13.09 34.28 -33.78
N PHE A 193 12.72 35.42 -33.20
CA PHE A 193 13.15 35.80 -31.85
C PHE A 193 12.76 34.77 -30.79
N VAL A 194 11.50 34.32 -30.80
CA VAL A 194 11.01 33.30 -29.85
C VAL A 194 11.73 31.96 -30.04
N LEU A 195 11.96 31.54 -31.28
CA LEU A 195 12.67 30.29 -31.58
C LEU A 195 14.16 30.37 -31.20
N ASP A 196 14.79 31.55 -31.30
CA ASP A 196 16.14 31.78 -30.81
C ASP A 196 16.22 31.72 -29.29
N GLN A 197 15.24 32.28 -28.58
CA GLN A 197 15.14 32.17 -27.13
C GLN A 197 14.93 30.72 -26.68
N HIS A 198 14.05 29.97 -27.36
CA HIS A 198 13.83 28.56 -27.08
C HIS A 198 15.08 27.72 -27.34
N ALA A 199 15.81 27.97 -28.44
CA ALA A 199 17.08 27.31 -28.71
C ALA A 199 18.15 27.61 -27.64
N ALA A 200 18.23 28.85 -27.15
CA ALA A 200 19.14 29.20 -26.06
C ALA A 200 18.80 28.42 -24.78
N MET A 201 17.53 28.35 -24.41
CA MET A 201 17.05 27.58 -23.26
C MET A 201 17.39 26.08 -23.40
N LEU A 202 17.16 25.48 -24.57
CA LEU A 202 17.52 24.08 -24.83
C LEU A 202 19.03 23.84 -24.70
N ALA A 203 19.86 24.79 -25.12
CA ALA A 203 21.32 24.69 -25.00
C ALA A 203 21.79 24.77 -23.53
N GLU A 204 21.21 25.65 -22.72
CA GLU A 204 21.50 25.73 -21.28
C GLU A 204 21.08 24.44 -20.54
N MET A 205 19.90 23.93 -20.88
CA MET A 205 19.40 22.67 -20.33
C MET A 205 20.29 21.50 -20.73
N TYR A 206 20.75 21.46 -21.99
CA TYR A 206 21.70 20.45 -22.47
C TYR A 206 22.98 20.45 -21.64
N VAL A 207 23.60 21.61 -21.41
CA VAL A 207 24.85 21.73 -20.63
C VAL A 207 24.64 21.17 -19.21
N THR A 208 23.56 21.60 -18.56
CA THR A 208 23.20 21.18 -17.20
C THR A 208 22.96 19.67 -17.11
N TRP A 209 22.20 19.13 -18.07
CA TRP A 209 21.87 17.70 -18.08
C TRP A 209 23.08 16.86 -18.42
N GLN A 210 23.85 17.25 -19.43
CA GLN A 210 25.02 16.52 -19.88
C GLN A 210 26.05 16.35 -18.77
N GLU A 211 26.25 17.37 -17.92
CA GLU A 211 27.10 17.25 -16.73
C GLU A 211 26.60 16.13 -15.79
N LYS A 212 25.30 16.15 -15.46
CA LYS A 212 24.69 15.19 -14.53
C LYS A 212 24.59 13.77 -15.08
N VAL A 213 24.29 13.64 -16.38
CA VAL A 213 24.06 12.32 -16.98
C VAL A 213 25.32 11.68 -17.54
N ARG A 214 26.45 12.39 -17.69
CA ARG A 214 27.67 11.88 -18.36
C ARG A 214 28.13 10.52 -17.84
N GLY A 215 28.06 10.30 -16.52
CA GLY A 215 28.52 9.07 -15.85
C GLY A 215 27.61 7.85 -16.04
N ILE A 216 26.37 8.04 -16.51
CA ILE A 216 25.40 6.96 -16.68
C ILE A 216 25.60 6.32 -18.07
N PRO A 217 25.71 5.00 -18.24
CA PRO A 217 25.77 4.40 -19.58
C PRO A 217 24.42 4.53 -20.32
N CYS A 218 24.44 4.51 -21.65
CA CYS A 218 23.22 4.41 -22.45
C CYS A 218 22.77 2.96 -22.54
N LEU A 219 21.45 2.71 -22.46
CA LEU A 219 20.90 1.36 -22.58
C LEU A 219 20.99 0.81 -24.02
N TRP A 220 20.93 1.69 -25.02
CA TRP A 220 21.12 1.36 -26.43
C TRP A 220 22.06 2.36 -27.13
N PRO A 221 22.63 1.99 -28.30
CA PRO A 221 23.50 2.88 -29.06
C PRO A 221 22.77 4.19 -29.40
N MET A 222 23.39 5.31 -29.04
CA MET A 222 22.88 6.65 -29.30
C MET A 222 23.91 7.45 -30.11
N PRO A 223 23.48 8.33 -31.02
CA PRO A 223 24.39 9.15 -31.80
C PRO A 223 25.24 10.04 -30.88
N GLN A 224 26.49 10.27 -31.29
CA GLN A 224 27.44 11.07 -30.52
C GLN A 224 27.06 12.56 -30.50
N GLN A 225 26.32 13.00 -31.53
CA GLN A 225 25.76 14.33 -31.67
C GLN A 225 24.23 14.22 -31.63
N TRP A 226 23.64 14.59 -30.49
CA TRP A 226 22.18 14.50 -30.23
C TRP A 226 21.62 15.83 -29.72
N GLY A 227 22.39 16.90 -29.80
CA GLY A 227 22.03 18.21 -29.25
C GLY A 227 22.64 19.35 -30.06
N PRO A 228 22.60 20.59 -29.52
CA PRO A 228 23.03 21.79 -30.20
C PRO A 228 24.47 21.73 -30.73
N PRO A 229 24.79 22.46 -31.81
CA PRO A 229 26.16 22.53 -32.30
C PRO A 229 27.09 23.15 -31.23
N PRO A 230 28.39 22.76 -31.24
CA PRO A 230 29.34 23.14 -30.19
C PRO A 230 29.48 24.65 -29.98
N GLU A 231 29.25 25.45 -31.02
CA GLU A 231 29.26 26.92 -30.96
C GLU A 231 28.18 27.48 -30.03
N LYS A 232 26.95 26.93 -30.11
CA LYS A 232 25.82 27.33 -29.26
C LYS A 232 26.00 26.84 -27.81
N LEU A 233 26.68 25.70 -27.64
CA LEU A 233 27.00 25.14 -26.32
C LEU A 233 28.05 25.98 -25.57
N ALA A 234 29.04 26.57 -26.26
CA ALA A 234 30.04 27.43 -25.64
C ALA A 234 29.42 28.72 -25.07
N ALA A 235 28.46 29.31 -25.78
CA ALA A 235 27.70 30.47 -25.30
C ALA A 235 26.86 30.13 -24.06
N ALA A 236 26.11 29.02 -24.11
CA ALA A 236 25.28 28.57 -22.98
C ALA A 236 26.09 28.17 -21.74
N ALA A 237 27.25 27.54 -21.92
CA ALA A 237 28.14 27.17 -20.81
C ALA A 237 28.71 28.40 -20.08
N SER A 238 28.94 29.51 -20.80
CA SER A 238 29.39 30.76 -20.21
C SER A 238 28.30 31.40 -19.33
N HIS A 239 27.04 31.36 -19.80
CA HIS A 239 25.89 31.88 -19.05
C HIS A 239 25.56 31.04 -17.79
N HIS A 240 25.69 29.71 -17.86
CA HIS A 240 25.48 28.82 -16.71
C HIS A 240 26.48 29.09 -15.58
N HIS A 241 27.75 29.36 -15.92
CA HIS A 241 28.77 29.70 -14.93
C HIS A 241 28.46 31.02 -14.19
N ASP A 242 27.90 32.01 -14.89
CA ASP A 242 27.52 33.31 -14.31
C ASP A 242 26.23 33.22 -13.46
N SER A 243 25.30 32.32 -13.81
CA SER A 243 24.04 32.15 -13.08
C SER A 243 24.19 31.30 -11.81
N VAL A 244 25.10 30.33 -11.77
CA VAL A 244 25.43 29.57 -10.53
C VAL A 244 26.16 30.45 -9.52
N ALA A 245 26.94 31.44 -9.98
CA ALA A 245 27.60 32.42 -9.12
C ALA A 245 26.62 33.43 -8.50
N ASN A 246 25.47 33.67 -9.15
CA ASN A 246 24.46 34.66 -8.73
C ASN A 246 23.11 33.96 -8.49
N GLY A 247 23.00 33.21 -7.39
CA GLY A 247 21.81 32.43 -7.07
C GLY A 247 20.51 33.26 -7.05
N SER A 248 19.50 32.80 -7.80
CA SER A 248 18.16 33.41 -7.82
C SER A 248 17.10 32.50 -7.15
N PRO A 249 16.11 33.07 -6.43
CA PRO A 249 15.20 32.32 -5.57
C PRO A 249 13.97 31.81 -6.32
N ALA A 250 13.54 30.59 -5.98
CA ALA A 250 12.31 29.99 -6.47
C ALA A 250 11.07 30.73 -5.95
N LEU A 251 10.16 31.08 -6.85
CA LEU A 251 8.86 31.66 -6.52
C LEU A 251 7.90 30.56 -6.06
N VAL A 252 7.41 30.67 -4.84
CA VAL A 252 6.35 29.85 -4.27
C VAL A 252 5.02 30.53 -4.57
N VAL A 253 4.09 29.81 -5.19
CA VAL A 253 2.71 30.27 -5.41
C VAL A 253 1.82 29.48 -4.44
N ASP A 254 1.22 30.20 -3.49
CA ASP A 254 0.13 29.72 -2.63
C ASP A 254 -1.17 29.67 -3.46
N ASP A 255 -1.96 28.60 -3.31
CA ASP A 255 -3.28 28.50 -3.92
C ASP A 255 -4.32 28.11 -2.85
N GLU A 256 -5.38 28.90 -2.78
CA GLU A 256 -6.37 29.01 -1.69
C GLU A 256 -7.47 27.93 -1.72
N ASP A 257 -7.98 27.62 -0.51
CA ASP A 257 -8.96 26.58 -0.17
C ASP A 257 -10.39 26.92 -0.64
N TYR A 258 -11.03 26.02 -1.41
CA TYR A 258 -12.43 26.12 -1.83
C TYR A 258 -13.28 25.02 -1.15
N LYS A 259 -14.11 25.41 -0.19
CA LYS A 259 -15.10 24.54 0.47
C LYS A 259 -16.43 24.56 -0.30
N ASP A 260 -16.92 23.40 -0.70
CA ASP A 260 -18.29 23.23 -1.22
C ASP A 260 -19.02 22.11 -0.45
N SER A 261 -20.08 22.50 0.26
CA SER A 261 -20.98 21.66 1.03
C SER A 261 -22.13 21.17 0.15
N SER A 262 -22.27 19.85 -0.02
CA SER A 262 -23.56 19.28 -0.43
C SER A 262 -23.66 17.81 0.00
N ASN A 263 -24.57 17.55 0.95
CA ASN A 263 -24.99 16.23 1.39
C ASN A 263 -25.97 15.63 0.37
N GLY A 264 -25.69 14.42 -0.08
CA GLY A 264 -26.62 13.52 -0.77
C GLY A 264 -26.42 12.13 -0.18
N ASP A 265 -27.41 11.70 0.59
CA ASP A 265 -27.47 10.48 1.38
C ASP A 265 -28.35 9.46 0.65
N ASP A 266 -27.71 8.57 -0.11
CA ASP A 266 -28.41 7.56 -0.90
C ASP A 266 -27.68 6.20 -0.96
N GLY A 267 -26.59 6.05 -0.19
CA GLY A 267 -25.84 4.79 -0.03
C GLY A 267 -26.18 3.97 1.22
N GLU A 268 -26.86 4.57 2.21
CA GLU A 268 -27.10 4.01 3.55
C GLU A 268 -27.98 2.73 3.53
N LEU A 269 -28.83 2.58 2.53
CA LEU A 269 -29.85 1.52 2.50
C LEU A 269 -29.33 0.17 1.99
N LEU A 270 -28.27 0.15 1.18
CA LEU A 270 -27.78 -1.08 0.52
C LEU A 270 -26.75 -1.84 1.38
N ASP A 271 -25.97 -1.13 2.19
CA ASP A 271 -24.92 -1.72 3.02
C ASP A 271 -25.44 -2.23 4.36
N THR A 272 -26.48 -1.61 4.92
CA THR A 272 -27.19 -2.10 6.12
C THR A 272 -27.84 -3.47 5.90
N ILE A 273 -28.36 -3.72 4.70
CA ILE A 273 -28.95 -5.01 4.32
C ILE A 273 -27.89 -6.13 4.31
N LYS A 274 -26.64 -5.80 3.96
CA LYS A 274 -25.55 -6.77 3.88
C LYS A 274 -24.98 -7.15 5.25
N ASP A 275 -24.93 -6.19 6.17
CA ASP A 275 -24.51 -6.43 7.56
C ASP A 275 -25.56 -7.22 8.36
N ILE A 276 -26.86 -7.01 8.11
CA ILE A 276 -27.94 -7.78 8.75
C ILE A 276 -27.93 -9.24 8.29
N ALA A 277 -27.71 -9.50 6.99
CA ALA A 277 -27.67 -10.85 6.44
C ALA A 277 -26.53 -11.72 7.01
N LEU A 278 -25.40 -11.11 7.40
CA LEU A 278 -24.24 -11.83 7.97
C LEU A 278 -24.34 -12.07 9.48
N ILE A 279 -25.12 -11.26 10.21
CA ILE A 279 -25.37 -11.46 11.65
C ILE A 279 -26.32 -12.65 11.87
N ASP A 280 -27.27 -12.85 10.96
CA ASP A 280 -28.25 -13.94 11.03
C ASP A 280 -27.62 -15.31 10.72
N GLU A 281 -26.63 -15.36 9.82
CA GLU A 281 -25.94 -16.61 9.41
C GLU A 281 -25.10 -17.27 10.51
N TYR A 282 -24.70 -16.52 11.56
CA TYR A 282 -23.86 -17.03 12.65
C TYR A 282 -24.54 -17.07 14.02
N HIS A 283 -25.84 -16.72 14.10
CA HIS A 283 -26.68 -16.97 15.26
C HIS A 283 -27.59 -18.20 15.03
N GLY A 284 -26.97 -19.34 14.74
CA GLY A 284 -27.64 -20.65 14.82
C GLY A 284 -28.00 -21.00 16.26
N GLU A 285 -29.22 -20.66 16.65
CA GLU A 285 -30.10 -21.36 17.60
C GLU A 285 -29.54 -21.76 18.98
N SER A 286 -29.83 -20.91 19.97
CA SER A 286 -30.06 -21.37 21.34
C SER A 286 -31.38 -22.15 21.41
N ILE A 287 -31.40 -23.42 21.00
CA ILE A 287 -32.47 -24.35 21.38
C ILE A 287 -32.14 -24.88 22.77
N GLY A 288 -32.65 -24.15 23.76
CA GLY A 288 -32.53 -24.46 25.17
C GLY A 288 -33.64 -23.80 25.95
N ASP A 289 -34.89 -24.07 25.55
CA ASP A 289 -36.10 -24.06 26.40
C ASP A 289 -37.34 -24.04 25.50
N GLU A 290 -37.84 -25.22 25.12
CA GLU A 290 -39.27 -25.45 24.81
C GLU A 290 -39.52 -26.92 24.41
N LEU A 291 -39.27 -27.89 25.30
CA LEU A 291 -39.93 -29.21 25.22
C LEU A 291 -40.05 -29.88 26.61
N SER A 292 -40.37 -29.10 27.64
CA SER A 292 -40.96 -29.64 28.87
C SER A 292 -42.47 -29.78 28.68
N GLY A 293 -42.91 -30.83 27.98
CA GLY A 293 -44.35 -31.08 27.91
C GLY A 293 -44.85 -31.96 26.78
N ILE A 294 -44.23 -33.10 26.51
CA ILE A 294 -44.92 -34.17 25.77
C ILE A 294 -44.58 -35.52 26.44
N ASN A 295 -45.53 -36.01 27.24
CA ASN A 295 -45.61 -37.41 27.65
C ASN A 295 -45.78 -38.27 26.40
N PHE A 296 -45.00 -39.35 26.28
CA PHE A 296 -45.44 -40.52 25.52
C PHE A 296 -45.25 -41.78 26.37
N GLU A 297 -46.38 -42.45 26.56
CA GLU A 297 -46.56 -43.72 27.24
C GLU A 297 -45.80 -44.85 26.51
N TYR A 298 -45.38 -45.83 27.30
CA TYR A 298 -44.79 -47.08 26.84
C TYR A 298 -45.85 -48.00 26.23
N GLU A 299 -45.53 -48.57 25.06
CA GLU A 299 -45.85 -49.97 24.69
C GLU A 299 -44.67 -50.57 23.92
#